data_AF-A0A925KV58-F1
#
_entry.id   AF-A0A925KV58-F1
#
_cell.length_a   1.000
_cell.length_b   1.000
_cell.length_c   1.000
_cell.angle_alpha   90.00
_cell.angle_beta   90.00
_cell.angle_gamma   90.00
#
_symmetry.space_group_name_H-M   'P 1'
#
loop_
_entity.id
_entity.type
_entity.pdbx_description
1 polymer ?
#
loop_
_entity_poly.entity_id
_entity_poly.type
_entity_poly.pdbx_seq_one_letter_code
_entity_poly.pdbx_strand_id
1 'polypeptide(L)'
;MCYYNGQKVARAEYIRLKQLEKAVAQYDFLGRELQVGFDYSSNAVLKRIPGEEDFEIVQMEWGFIPPYLRNREDLTKMRYGYKDSNGAFRPPITTLNAVSEELLAPAKIYREAALHRRCLILSTGFFEWRHVYPLNKRTGQPLKTPNKFPYYITVKDREYFFMAGVWQPWTDKVSGEYVESFAIVTTAANAVMEQIHNSKKRMPTILDEDLAYEWLFGELDEPRIREIARSQYPSNKMQACTIAKDFRETIEPTRPFEYEDLPAIALDL
;
A
#
# COMPACT_ATOMS: atom_id res chain seq x y z
N MET A 1 7.72 0.04 3.33
CA MET A 1 6.39 0.12 3.90
C MET A 1 5.40 -0.29 2.82
N CYS A 2 4.47 -1.18 3.11
CA CYS A 2 3.35 -1.58 2.24
C CYS A 2 3.83 -1.93 0.84
N TYR A 3 4.55 -3.03 0.70
CA TYR A 3 4.88 -3.59 -0.62
C TYR A 3 4.16 -4.92 -0.87
N TYR A 4 3.25 -5.29 0.04
CA TYR A 4 2.55 -6.55 0.05
C TYR A 4 1.13 -6.30 0.55
N ASN A 5 0.13 -6.68 -0.23
CA ASN A 5 -1.28 -6.41 0.04
C ASN A 5 -2.13 -7.65 -0.27
N GLY A 6 -3.16 -7.92 0.53
CA GLY A 6 -4.17 -8.93 0.26
C GLY A 6 -5.45 -8.31 -0.26
N GLN A 7 -6.09 -8.93 -1.23
CA GLN A 7 -7.38 -8.53 -1.83
C GLN A 7 -8.30 -9.74 -2.04
N LYS A 8 -8.24 -10.74 -1.16
CA LYS A 8 -9.16 -11.89 -1.18
C LYS A 8 -10.37 -11.61 -0.31
N VAL A 9 -11.46 -11.17 -0.92
CA VAL A 9 -12.73 -10.92 -0.24
C VAL A 9 -13.59 -12.18 -0.37
N ALA A 10 -13.75 -12.93 0.73
CA ALA A 10 -14.27 -14.29 0.70
C ALA A 10 -15.68 -14.45 1.28
N ARG A 11 -16.11 -13.53 2.16
CA ARG A 11 -17.36 -13.62 2.93
C ARG A 11 -18.33 -12.49 2.58
N ALA A 12 -17.83 -11.29 2.27
CA ALA A 12 -18.66 -10.15 1.92
C ALA A 12 -19.29 -10.35 0.54
N GLU A 13 -20.60 -10.14 0.46
CA GLU A 13 -21.35 -10.14 -0.80
C GLU A 13 -21.14 -8.84 -1.59
N TYR A 14 -20.81 -7.75 -0.89
CA TYR A 14 -20.65 -6.42 -1.46
C TYR A 14 -19.42 -5.70 -0.91
N ILE A 15 -18.73 -4.96 -1.78
CA ILE A 15 -17.85 -3.87 -1.38
C ILE A 15 -18.70 -2.63 -1.21
N ARG A 16 -18.75 -2.13 0.02
CA ARG A 16 -19.52 -0.96 0.44
C ARG A 16 -18.62 0.23 0.73
N LEU A 17 -19.10 1.40 0.33
CA LEU A 17 -18.59 2.70 0.73
C LEU A 17 -19.80 3.59 1.02
N LYS A 18 -20.13 3.74 2.31
CA LYS A 18 -21.39 4.35 2.75
C LYS A 18 -22.59 3.61 2.14
N GLN A 19 -23.51 4.32 1.50
CA GLN A 19 -24.69 3.77 0.84
C GLN A 19 -24.39 3.11 -0.51
N LEU A 20 -23.18 3.27 -1.05
CA LEU A 20 -22.79 2.74 -2.36
C LEU A 20 -22.28 1.31 -2.22
N GLU A 21 -22.75 0.42 -3.09
CA GLU A 21 -22.42 -1.01 -3.03
C GLU A 21 -22.06 -1.56 -4.41
N LYS A 22 -21.04 -2.42 -4.47
CA LYS A 22 -20.68 -3.22 -5.65
C LYS A 22 -20.63 -4.69 -5.29
N ALA A 23 -21.40 -5.51 -6.00
CA ALA A 23 -21.48 -6.93 -5.74
C ALA A 23 -20.13 -7.61 -6.04
N VAL A 24 -19.56 -8.30 -5.04
CA VAL A 24 -18.25 -8.97 -5.15
C VAL A 24 -18.25 -10.01 -6.26
N ALA A 25 -19.38 -10.67 -6.50
CA ALA A 25 -19.56 -11.66 -7.57
C ALA A 25 -19.31 -11.11 -8.99
N GLN A 26 -19.26 -9.79 -9.18
CA GLN A 26 -18.95 -9.16 -10.47
C GLN A 26 -17.44 -9.07 -10.75
N TYR A 27 -16.59 -9.41 -9.79
CA TYR A 27 -15.13 -9.21 -9.86
C TYR A 27 -14.37 -10.51 -9.58
N ASP A 28 -13.91 -11.17 -10.65
CA ASP A 28 -13.13 -12.43 -10.58
C ASP A 28 -11.71 -12.24 -10.02
N PHE A 29 -11.24 -10.99 -9.90
CA PHE A 29 -9.92 -10.64 -9.42
C PHE A 29 -9.84 -10.33 -7.91
N LEU A 30 -10.96 -10.42 -7.17
CA LEU A 30 -11.01 -10.22 -5.70
C LEU A 30 -10.69 -11.50 -4.90
N GLY A 31 -9.80 -12.34 -5.41
CA GLY A 31 -9.40 -13.63 -4.82
C GLY A 31 -7.95 -13.72 -4.35
N ARG A 32 -7.16 -12.64 -4.46
CA ARG A 32 -5.70 -12.69 -4.27
C ARG A 32 -5.30 -12.45 -2.81
N GLU A 33 -4.77 -13.46 -2.12
CA GLU A 33 -4.31 -13.32 -0.72
C GLU A 33 -3.02 -12.51 -0.58
N LEU A 34 -2.18 -12.55 -1.61
CA LEU A 34 -0.91 -11.85 -1.65
C LEU A 34 -0.69 -11.22 -3.02
N GLN A 35 -0.45 -9.92 -3.01
CA GLN A 35 0.07 -9.17 -4.14
C GLN A 35 1.35 -8.50 -3.72
N VAL A 36 2.39 -8.68 -4.54
CA VAL A 36 3.71 -8.10 -4.31
C VAL A 36 3.85 -6.88 -5.21
N GLY A 37 4.03 -5.70 -4.62
CA GLY A 37 4.11 -4.44 -5.37
C GLY A 37 5.27 -4.42 -6.37
N PHE A 38 6.38 -5.10 -6.07
CA PHE A 38 7.53 -5.18 -6.98
C PHE A 38 7.29 -6.04 -8.22
N ASP A 39 6.18 -6.79 -8.28
CA ASP A 39 5.75 -7.49 -9.49
C ASP A 39 5.05 -6.52 -10.47
N TYR A 40 4.70 -5.31 -10.01
CA TYR A 40 3.95 -4.30 -10.76
C TYR A 40 2.68 -4.89 -11.40
N SER A 41 2.00 -5.79 -10.69
CA SER A 41 0.79 -6.44 -11.17
C SER A 41 -0.45 -5.57 -10.94
N SER A 42 -1.53 -5.87 -11.65
CA SER A 42 -2.79 -5.15 -11.50
C SER A 42 -3.51 -5.53 -10.20
N ASN A 43 -3.83 -4.53 -9.39
CA ASN A 43 -4.54 -4.64 -8.11
C ASN A 43 -5.93 -3.99 -8.22
N ALA A 44 -6.89 -4.45 -7.41
CA ALA A 44 -8.23 -3.87 -7.31
C ALA A 44 -8.19 -2.49 -6.63
N VAL A 45 -8.76 -1.49 -7.29
CA VAL A 45 -8.79 -0.10 -6.85
C VAL A 45 -10.19 0.46 -7.07
N LEU A 46 -10.73 1.15 -6.06
CA LEU A 46 -11.97 1.91 -6.22
C LEU A 46 -11.63 3.28 -6.79
N LYS A 47 -12.30 3.62 -7.89
CA LYS A 47 -12.11 4.86 -8.64
C LYS A 47 -13.46 5.53 -8.84
N ARG A 48 -13.53 6.85 -8.68
CA ARG A 48 -14.74 7.64 -8.94
C ARG A 48 -15.13 7.55 -10.41
N ILE A 49 -16.41 7.35 -10.67
CA ILE A 49 -16.99 7.46 -12.02
C ILE A 49 -17.16 8.96 -12.34
N PRO A 50 -16.53 9.50 -13.40
CA PRO A 50 -16.63 10.92 -13.72
C PRO A 50 -18.08 11.37 -13.92
N GLY A 51 -18.47 12.45 -13.23
CA GLY A 51 -19.83 13.02 -13.32
C GLY A 51 -20.88 12.35 -12.44
N GLU A 52 -20.52 11.28 -11.73
CA GLU A 52 -21.43 10.53 -10.86
C GLU A 52 -20.89 10.51 -9.42
N GLU A 53 -21.80 10.42 -8.46
CA GLU A 53 -21.48 10.10 -7.06
C GLU A 53 -21.51 8.58 -6.87
N ASP A 54 -20.74 7.90 -7.71
CA ASP A 54 -20.59 6.44 -7.71
C ASP A 54 -19.13 6.08 -8.03
N PHE A 55 -18.74 4.86 -7.70
CA PHE A 55 -17.39 4.35 -7.93
C PHE A 55 -17.43 3.07 -8.76
N GLU A 56 -16.32 2.76 -9.41
CA GLU A 56 -16.07 1.45 -10.03
C GLU A 56 -14.90 0.77 -9.32
N ILE A 57 -14.89 -0.57 -9.29
CA ILE A 57 -13.73 -1.35 -8.88
C ILE A 57 -13.01 -1.80 -10.15
N VAL A 58 -11.81 -1.27 -10.37
CA VAL A 58 -10.99 -1.53 -11.55
C VAL A 58 -9.66 -2.15 -11.16
N GLN A 59 -8.96 -2.70 -12.14
CA GLN A 59 -7.60 -3.17 -11.96
C GLN A 59 -6.60 -2.10 -12.41
N MET A 60 -5.71 -1.67 -11.51
CA MET A 60 -4.63 -0.71 -11.82
C MET A 60 -3.26 -1.30 -11.51
N GLU A 61 -2.25 -0.94 -12.31
CA GLU A 61 -0.87 -1.36 -12.11
C GLU A 61 -0.29 -0.75 -10.81
N TRP A 62 0.17 -1.58 -9.88
CA TRP A 62 0.77 -1.08 -8.65
C TRP A 62 2.18 -0.57 -8.92
N GLY A 63 2.35 0.75 -8.89
CA GLY A 63 3.61 1.43 -9.17
C GLY A 63 3.37 2.61 -10.10
N PHE A 64 3.04 3.76 -9.51
CA PHE A 64 2.69 5.00 -10.17
C PHE A 64 3.70 5.33 -11.28
N ILE A 65 3.21 5.46 -12.51
CA ILE A 65 4.01 5.74 -13.69
C ILE A 65 4.06 7.26 -13.87
N PRO A 66 5.23 7.91 -13.71
CA PRO A 66 5.31 9.35 -13.90
C PRO A 66 4.90 9.75 -15.33
N PRO A 67 4.08 10.81 -15.50
CA PRO A 67 3.53 11.19 -16.80
C PRO A 67 4.59 11.61 -17.83
N TYR A 68 5.81 11.95 -17.39
CA TYR A 68 6.92 12.31 -18.26
C TYR A 68 7.61 11.10 -18.93
N LEU A 69 7.39 9.88 -18.45
CA LEU A 69 7.95 8.68 -19.09
C LEU A 69 7.22 8.42 -20.40
N ARG A 70 7.97 8.03 -21.44
CA ARG A 70 7.43 7.94 -22.80
C ARG A 70 7.07 6.52 -23.22
N ASN A 71 7.71 5.50 -22.67
CA ASN A 71 7.52 4.11 -23.07
C ASN A 71 7.86 3.13 -21.92
N ARG A 72 7.50 1.86 -22.10
CA ARG A 72 7.75 0.76 -21.17
C ARG A 72 9.24 0.49 -20.94
N GLU A 73 10.11 0.77 -21.91
CA GLU A 73 11.56 0.60 -21.75
C GLU A 73 12.11 1.59 -20.70
N ASP A 74 11.75 2.87 -20.81
CA ASP A 74 12.14 3.90 -19.85
C ASP A 74 11.55 3.63 -18.45
N LEU A 75 10.31 3.14 -18.39
CA LEU A 75 9.69 2.70 -17.14
C LEU A 75 10.44 1.51 -16.51
N THR A 76 10.85 0.54 -17.32
CA THR A 76 11.65 -0.62 -16.88
C THR A 76 13.00 -0.16 -16.33
N LYS A 77 13.69 0.73 -17.04
CA LYS A 77 14.94 1.35 -16.57
C LYS A 77 14.74 2.09 -15.25
N MET A 78 13.64 2.83 -15.10
CA MET A 78 13.31 3.51 -13.84
C MET A 78 13.09 2.51 -12.70
N ARG A 79 12.37 1.42 -12.92
CA ARG A 79 11.98 0.44 -11.89
C ARG A 79 13.13 -0.44 -11.41
N TYR A 80 14.06 -0.78 -12.30
CA TYR A 80 15.13 -1.74 -12.02
C TYR A 80 16.53 -1.11 -11.98
N GLY A 81 16.65 0.16 -12.36
CA GLY A 81 17.93 0.82 -12.57
C GLY A 81 18.59 0.42 -13.89
N TYR A 82 19.56 1.21 -14.31
CA TYR A 82 20.26 1.01 -15.59
C TYR A 82 21.63 1.69 -15.59
N LYS A 83 22.51 1.35 -16.53
CA LYS A 83 23.72 2.13 -16.79
C LYS A 83 23.44 3.15 -17.88
N ASP A 84 23.81 4.40 -17.66
CA ASP A 84 23.68 5.44 -18.69
C ASP A 84 24.77 5.34 -19.76
N SER A 85 24.72 6.22 -20.76
CA SER A 85 25.67 6.25 -21.88
C SER A 85 27.12 6.49 -21.45
N ASN A 86 27.35 7.03 -20.25
CA ASN A 86 28.68 7.27 -19.69
C ASN A 86 29.12 6.10 -18.79
N GLY A 87 28.33 5.01 -18.73
CA GLY A 87 28.58 3.83 -17.90
C GLY A 87 28.21 4.00 -16.43
N ALA A 88 27.65 5.14 -16.01
CA ALA A 88 27.27 5.38 -14.62
C ALA A 88 25.97 4.64 -14.28
N PHE A 89 25.95 3.93 -13.15
CA PHE A 89 24.75 3.25 -12.68
C PHE A 89 23.74 4.23 -12.10
N ARG A 90 22.52 4.18 -12.62
CA ARG A 90 21.35 4.90 -12.14
C ARG A 90 20.51 3.91 -11.33
N PRO A 91 20.35 4.11 -10.01
CA PRO A 91 19.60 3.18 -9.17
C PRO A 91 18.11 3.23 -9.50
N PRO A 92 17.36 2.17 -9.17
CA PRO A 92 15.91 2.14 -9.33
C PRO A 92 15.21 3.22 -8.50
N ILE A 93 14.11 3.74 -9.03
CA ILE A 93 13.18 4.64 -8.33
C ILE A 93 11.89 3.88 -8.08
N THR A 94 11.57 3.67 -6.80
CA THR A 94 10.35 2.97 -6.39
C THR A 94 9.19 3.94 -6.25
N THR A 95 8.11 3.70 -7.01
CA THR A 95 6.89 4.54 -7.01
C THR A 95 5.65 3.80 -6.50
N LEU A 96 5.85 2.73 -5.72
CA LEU A 96 4.78 1.92 -5.12
C LEU A 96 4.02 2.66 -4.00
N ASN A 97 4.68 3.61 -3.35
CA ASN A 97 4.14 4.38 -2.23
C ASN A 97 4.38 5.88 -2.39
N ALA A 98 3.40 6.68 -1.97
CA ALA A 98 3.47 8.12 -1.85
C ALA A 98 3.48 8.52 -0.36
N VAL A 99 4.52 9.22 0.07
CA VAL A 99 4.69 9.64 1.47
C VAL A 99 3.82 10.88 1.72
N SER A 100 2.84 10.78 2.63
CA SER A 100 1.83 11.83 2.88
C SER A 100 2.42 13.22 3.19
N GLU A 101 3.58 13.26 3.82
CA GLU A 101 4.28 14.48 4.23
C GLU A 101 4.77 15.27 3.02
N GLU A 102 5.14 14.56 1.95
CA GLU A 102 5.68 15.12 0.70
C GLU A 102 4.64 15.09 -0.44
N LEU A 103 3.47 14.49 -0.23
CA LEU A 103 2.48 14.17 -1.27
C LEU A 103 2.14 15.37 -2.18
N LEU A 104 2.01 16.56 -1.60
CA LEU A 104 1.67 17.81 -2.30
C LEU A 104 2.87 18.73 -2.54
N ALA A 105 4.09 18.28 -2.27
CA ALA A 105 5.27 19.10 -2.54
C ALA A 105 5.41 19.36 -4.06
N PRO A 106 5.73 20.59 -4.51
CA PRO A 106 5.76 20.94 -5.94
C PRO A 106 6.64 20.03 -6.82
N ALA A 107 7.74 19.51 -6.26
CA ALA A 107 8.68 18.65 -6.99
C ALA A 107 8.29 17.17 -7.03
N LYS A 108 7.20 16.75 -6.37
CA LYS A 108 6.82 15.35 -6.25
C LYS A 108 5.87 14.95 -7.36
N ILE A 109 6.15 13.79 -7.98
CA ILE A 109 5.39 13.21 -9.09
C ILE A 109 3.91 12.94 -8.76
N TYR A 110 3.56 12.92 -7.47
CA TYR A 110 2.21 12.59 -6.99
C TYR A 110 1.30 13.80 -6.84
N ARG A 111 1.83 15.03 -6.86
CA ARG A 111 1.07 16.23 -6.49
C ARG A 111 -0.22 16.39 -7.30
N GLU A 112 -0.11 16.34 -8.63
CA GLU A 112 -1.26 16.48 -9.52
C GLU A 112 -2.29 15.35 -9.32
N ALA A 113 -1.82 14.15 -8.99
CA ALA A 113 -2.70 13.03 -8.71
C ALA A 113 -3.40 13.18 -7.34
N ALA A 114 -2.70 13.68 -6.32
CA ALA A 114 -3.31 13.95 -5.02
C ALA A 114 -4.42 15.01 -5.10
N LEU A 115 -4.27 16.00 -5.99
CA LEU A 115 -5.27 17.04 -6.21
C LEU A 115 -6.50 16.57 -6.99
N HIS A 116 -6.31 15.69 -7.99
CA HIS A 116 -7.35 15.43 -9.00
C HIS A 116 -7.66 13.95 -9.27
N ARG A 117 -6.81 13.03 -8.81
CA ARG A 117 -6.86 11.60 -9.13
C ARG A 117 -6.61 10.76 -7.88
N ARG A 118 -7.46 10.97 -6.88
CA ARG A 118 -7.54 10.14 -5.67
C ARG A 118 -8.28 8.85 -5.97
N CYS A 119 -7.89 7.78 -5.30
CA CYS A 119 -8.55 6.48 -5.36
C CYS A 119 -8.48 5.80 -3.98
N LEU A 120 -9.22 4.70 -3.81
CA LEU A 120 -9.12 3.85 -2.63
C LEU A 120 -8.55 2.49 -3.01
N ILE A 121 -7.51 2.07 -2.30
CA ILE A 121 -6.88 0.77 -2.54
C ILE A 121 -7.58 -0.22 -1.62
N LEU A 122 -8.24 -1.22 -2.20
CA LEU A 122 -8.89 -2.27 -1.44
C LEU A 122 -7.83 -3.11 -0.73
N SER A 123 -8.06 -3.45 0.53
CA SER A 123 -7.20 -4.35 1.28
C SER A 123 -8.01 -5.23 2.19
N THR A 124 -7.60 -6.49 2.32
CA THR A 124 -8.06 -7.45 3.33
C THR A 124 -7.01 -7.64 4.41
N GLY A 125 -5.84 -7.01 4.23
CA GLY A 125 -4.70 -7.02 5.12
C GLY A 125 -3.42 -6.71 4.34
N PHE A 126 -2.38 -6.27 5.04
CA PHE A 126 -1.07 -5.99 4.44
C PHE A 126 0.04 -6.64 5.28
N PHE A 127 1.25 -6.71 4.71
CA PHE A 127 2.36 -7.44 5.33
C PHE A 127 3.54 -6.52 5.61
N GLU A 128 4.15 -6.70 6.78
CA GLU A 128 5.36 -5.97 7.18
C GLU A 128 6.31 -6.78 8.06
N TRP A 129 7.52 -6.27 8.23
CA TRP A 129 8.57 -6.93 9.00
C TRP A 129 8.94 -6.18 10.27
N ARG A 130 8.91 -6.90 11.39
CA ARG A 130 9.57 -6.51 12.64
C ARG A 130 11.04 -6.88 12.62
N HIS A 131 11.88 -5.87 12.84
CA HIS A 131 13.33 -6.05 12.96
C HIS A 131 13.69 -6.20 14.45
N VAL A 132 14.19 -7.36 14.85
CA VAL A 132 14.70 -7.62 16.21
C VAL A 132 16.21 -7.77 16.10
N TYR A 133 16.96 -6.98 16.86
CA TYR A 133 18.42 -7.01 16.85
C TYR A 133 18.91 -7.89 18.00
N PRO A 134 19.40 -9.12 17.74
CA PRO A 134 19.88 -10.01 18.79
C PRO A 134 21.09 -9.40 19.51
N LEU A 135 21.32 -9.77 20.77
CA LEU A 135 22.49 -9.33 21.51
C LEU A 135 23.71 -10.21 21.17
N ASN A 136 24.87 -9.58 21.04
CA ASN A 136 26.14 -10.26 20.98
C ASN A 136 26.45 -10.90 22.34
N LYS A 137 26.59 -12.23 22.39
CA LYS A 137 26.80 -12.97 23.65
C LYS A 137 28.08 -12.57 24.41
N ARG A 138 29.08 -12.02 23.73
CA ARG A 138 30.36 -11.61 24.34
C ARG A 138 30.35 -10.16 24.83
N THR A 139 29.72 -9.25 24.08
CA THR A 139 29.75 -7.80 24.37
C THR A 139 28.46 -7.27 24.99
N GLY A 140 27.37 -8.04 24.96
CA GLY A 140 26.04 -7.60 25.39
C GLY A 140 25.39 -6.55 24.47
N GLN A 141 26.07 -6.12 23.40
CA GLN A 141 25.58 -5.09 22.50
C GLN A 141 24.72 -5.68 21.38
N PRO A 142 23.72 -4.94 20.85
CA PRO A 142 22.95 -5.40 19.69
C PRO A 142 23.84 -5.67 18.46
N LEU A 143 23.53 -6.74 17.73
CA LEU A 143 24.11 -7.01 16.42
C LEU A 143 23.68 -5.94 15.42
N LYS A 144 24.47 -5.74 14.35
CA LYS A 144 24.15 -4.79 13.28
C LYS A 144 23.05 -5.29 12.34
N THR A 145 22.90 -6.61 12.22
CA THR A 145 21.91 -7.25 11.36
C THR A 145 20.73 -7.72 12.20
N PRO A 146 19.49 -7.29 11.88
CA PRO A 146 18.31 -7.76 12.59
C PRO A 146 17.83 -9.11 12.06
N ASN A 147 17.23 -9.90 12.94
CA ASN A 147 16.27 -10.92 12.56
C ASN A 147 14.97 -10.22 12.12
N LYS A 148 14.44 -10.60 10.95
CA LYS A 148 13.19 -10.06 10.43
C LYS A 148 12.07 -11.08 10.60
N PHE A 149 10.98 -10.65 11.21
CA PHE A 149 9.79 -11.47 11.45
C PHE A 149 8.61 -10.84 10.70
N PRO A 150 8.02 -11.53 9.72
CA PRO A 150 6.89 -10.99 8.99
C PRO A 150 5.62 -11.07 9.84
N TYR A 151 4.79 -10.06 9.67
CA TYR A 151 3.46 -9.92 10.26
C TYR A 151 2.45 -9.75 9.13
N TYR A 152 1.26 -10.31 9.34
CA TYR A 152 0.05 -9.99 8.61
C TYR A 152 -0.82 -9.08 9.48
N ILE A 153 -1.20 -7.92 8.95
CA ILE A 153 -1.88 -6.84 9.67
C ILE A 153 -3.26 -6.62 9.05
N THR A 154 -4.29 -6.57 9.90
CA THR A 154 -5.70 -6.38 9.52
C THR A 154 -6.40 -5.37 10.42
N VAL A 155 -7.63 -5.00 10.05
CA VAL A 155 -8.51 -4.17 10.88
C VAL A 155 -9.52 -5.07 11.58
N LYS A 156 -9.76 -4.85 12.88
CA LYS A 156 -10.71 -5.63 13.68
C LYS A 156 -12.12 -5.53 13.10
N ASP A 157 -12.84 -6.64 13.15
CA ASP A 157 -14.25 -6.75 12.73
C ASP A 157 -14.53 -6.28 11.29
N ARG A 158 -13.50 -6.26 10.45
CA ARG A 158 -13.58 -5.88 9.04
C ARG A 158 -12.90 -6.92 8.17
N GLU A 159 -13.63 -7.44 7.20
CA GLU A 159 -13.05 -8.31 6.19
C GLU A 159 -12.17 -7.55 5.20
N TYR A 160 -12.57 -6.34 4.85
CA TYR A 160 -11.81 -5.44 3.99
C TYR A 160 -11.83 -4.02 4.56
N PHE A 161 -10.86 -3.21 4.13
CA PHE A 161 -10.75 -1.80 4.43
C PHE A 161 -10.10 -1.07 3.25
N PHE A 162 -10.08 0.25 3.35
CA PHE A 162 -9.55 1.12 2.30
C PHE A 162 -8.27 1.81 2.77
N MET A 163 -7.27 1.80 1.90
CA MET A 163 -6.10 2.66 2.04
C MET A 163 -6.23 3.81 1.04
N ALA A 164 -5.84 5.02 1.45
CA ALA A 164 -5.76 6.15 0.54
C ALA A 164 -4.77 5.85 -0.60
N GLY A 165 -5.19 6.10 -1.83
CA GLY A 165 -4.38 5.96 -3.02
C GLY A 165 -4.43 7.19 -3.91
N VAL A 166 -3.43 7.31 -4.78
CA VAL A 166 -3.42 8.25 -5.91
C VAL A 166 -3.10 7.50 -7.18
N TRP A 167 -3.73 7.88 -8.29
CA TRP A 167 -3.60 7.17 -9.56
C TRP A 167 -3.21 8.08 -10.73
N GLN A 168 -2.67 7.47 -11.78
CA GLN A 168 -2.16 8.14 -12.96
C GLN A 168 -2.51 7.32 -14.21
N PRO A 169 -3.29 7.88 -15.14
CA PRO A 169 -3.40 7.34 -16.48
C PRO A 169 -2.10 7.61 -17.24
N TRP A 170 -1.66 6.64 -18.02
CA TRP A 170 -0.45 6.72 -18.82
C TRP A 170 -0.65 5.98 -20.14
N THR A 171 -0.05 6.49 -21.21
CA THR A 171 -0.09 5.84 -22.51
C THR A 171 1.33 5.75 -23.04
N ASP A 172 1.76 4.52 -23.32
CA ASP A 172 3.01 4.26 -24.01
C ASP A 172 2.99 4.94 -25.39
N LYS A 173 3.94 5.84 -25.63
CA LYS A 173 4.00 6.63 -26.87
C LYS A 173 4.55 5.85 -28.07
N VAL A 174 5.08 4.65 -27.83
CA VAL A 174 5.61 3.74 -28.86
C VAL A 174 4.59 2.65 -29.18
N SER A 175 4.05 1.95 -28.17
CA SER A 175 3.11 0.85 -28.39
C SER A 175 1.64 1.28 -28.45
N GLY A 176 1.30 2.45 -27.88
CA GLY A 176 -0.08 2.90 -27.72
C GLY A 176 -0.82 2.24 -26.53
N GLU A 177 -0.14 1.39 -25.75
CA GLU A 177 -0.71 0.75 -24.57
C GLU A 177 -1.19 1.79 -23.55
N TYR A 178 -2.47 1.71 -23.15
CA TYR A 178 -3.03 2.52 -22.07
C TYR A 178 -2.97 1.75 -20.76
N VAL A 179 -2.49 2.42 -19.71
CA VAL A 179 -2.31 1.86 -18.37
C VAL A 179 -2.79 2.86 -17.34
N GLU A 180 -3.58 2.40 -16.38
CA GLU A 180 -3.82 3.13 -15.13
C GLU A 180 -2.92 2.53 -14.06
N SER A 181 -2.15 3.39 -13.40
CA SER A 181 -1.22 3.00 -12.35
C SER A 181 -1.51 3.75 -11.07
N PHE A 182 -1.12 3.20 -9.92
CA PHE A 182 -1.35 3.84 -8.62
C PHE A 182 -0.17 3.73 -7.66
N ALA A 183 -0.19 4.57 -6.64
CA ALA A 183 0.64 4.46 -5.44
C ALA A 183 -0.25 4.46 -4.20
N ILE A 184 0.14 3.67 -3.18
CA ILE A 184 -0.48 3.72 -1.86
C ILE A 184 0.04 4.94 -1.11
N VAL A 185 -0.85 5.73 -0.53
CA VAL A 185 -0.47 6.81 0.38
C VAL A 185 -0.09 6.20 1.73
N THR A 186 1.06 6.61 2.26
CA THR A 186 1.56 6.16 3.56
C THR A 186 1.70 7.35 4.49
N THR A 187 1.57 7.10 5.79
CA THR A 187 1.75 8.09 6.88
C THR A 187 2.68 7.53 7.97
N ALA A 188 2.97 8.33 9.00
CA ALA A 188 3.69 7.91 10.19
C ALA A 188 2.98 6.74 10.87
N ALA A 189 3.75 5.78 11.41
CA ALA A 189 3.19 4.65 12.13
C ALA A 189 2.47 5.06 13.42
N ASN A 190 1.37 4.38 13.73
CA ASN A 190 0.76 4.39 15.07
C ASN A 190 1.53 3.45 16.03
N ALA A 191 1.07 3.33 17.29
CA ALA A 191 1.74 2.54 18.33
C ALA A 191 2.00 1.06 17.95
N VAL A 192 1.08 0.40 17.25
CA VAL A 192 1.23 -1.00 16.80
C VAL A 192 2.25 -1.06 15.64
N MET A 193 2.12 -0.17 14.67
CA MET A 193 2.98 -0.16 13.49
C MET A 193 4.40 0.32 13.79
N GLU A 194 4.61 1.10 14.85
CA GLU A 194 5.96 1.46 15.32
C GLU A 194 6.73 0.26 15.86
N GLN A 195 6.02 -0.73 16.41
CA GLN A 195 6.62 -1.98 16.88
C GLN A 195 6.84 -2.97 15.73
N ILE A 196 5.90 -3.05 14.79
CA ILE A 196 5.99 -3.95 13.64
C ILE A 196 6.94 -3.38 12.60
N HIS A 197 6.67 -2.23 11.97
CA HIS A 197 7.56 -1.65 10.96
C HIS A 197 8.57 -0.68 11.61
N ASN A 198 9.31 -1.19 12.59
CA ASN A 198 10.16 -0.42 13.50
C ASN A 198 11.45 0.17 12.88
N SER A 199 11.75 -0.12 11.62
CA SER A 199 12.92 0.42 10.93
C SER A 199 12.66 1.79 10.28
N LYS A 200 11.48 1.99 9.69
CA LYS A 200 11.09 3.28 9.06
C LYS A 200 9.89 3.92 9.74
N LYS A 201 9.17 3.20 10.62
CA LYS A 201 8.01 3.68 11.39
C LYS A 201 6.94 4.34 10.52
N ARG A 202 6.47 3.58 9.53
CA ARG A 202 5.41 3.99 8.59
C ARG A 202 4.25 3.00 8.62
N MET A 203 3.10 3.43 8.13
CA MET A 203 1.94 2.58 7.86
C MET A 203 1.20 3.09 6.61
N PRO A 204 0.31 2.30 5.98
CA PRO A 204 -0.58 2.88 4.96
C PRO A 204 -1.55 3.84 5.64
N THR A 205 -1.99 4.85 4.92
CA THR A 205 -3.08 5.73 5.39
C THR A 205 -4.39 4.97 5.23
N ILE A 206 -4.75 4.19 6.26
CA ILE A 206 -6.02 3.46 6.32
C ILE A 206 -7.12 4.46 6.68
N LEU A 207 -8.20 4.45 5.91
CA LEU A 207 -9.32 5.36 6.08
C LEU A 207 -10.51 4.60 6.68
N ASP A 208 -11.21 5.24 7.61
CA ASP A 208 -12.57 4.82 7.93
C ASP A 208 -13.53 5.18 6.79
N GLU A 209 -14.80 4.86 6.96
CA GLU A 209 -15.78 4.99 5.88
C GLU A 209 -16.06 6.46 5.52
N ASP A 210 -16.08 7.38 6.49
CA ASP A 210 -16.29 8.81 6.26
C ASP A 210 -15.11 9.41 5.49
N LEU A 211 -13.88 9.16 5.96
CA LEU A 211 -12.69 9.66 5.30
C LEU A 211 -12.46 9.00 3.94
N ALA A 212 -12.81 7.73 3.77
CA ALA A 212 -12.72 7.05 2.48
C ALA A 212 -13.68 7.68 1.45
N TYR A 213 -14.91 7.98 1.86
CA TYR A 213 -15.89 8.64 1.02
C TYR A 213 -15.43 10.04 0.62
N GLU A 214 -15.01 10.83 1.60
CA GLU A 214 -14.50 12.18 1.39
C GLU A 214 -13.23 12.20 0.53
N TRP A 215 -12.31 11.24 0.72
CA TRP A 215 -11.11 11.12 -0.10
C TRP A 215 -11.44 10.89 -1.57
N LEU A 216 -12.44 10.06 -1.86
CA LEU A 216 -12.81 9.67 -3.22
C LEU A 216 -13.69 10.70 -3.93
N PHE A 217 -14.67 11.27 -3.23
CA PHE A 217 -15.71 12.13 -3.81
C PHE A 217 -15.59 13.62 -3.44
N GLY A 218 -14.91 13.94 -2.35
CA GLY A 218 -14.84 15.29 -1.83
C GLY A 218 -14.07 16.24 -2.76
N GLU A 219 -14.58 17.46 -2.88
CA GLU A 219 -13.88 18.60 -3.47
C GLU A 219 -12.94 19.20 -2.42
N LEU A 220 -11.78 18.56 -2.25
CA LEU A 220 -10.83 18.85 -1.18
C LEU A 220 -9.79 19.88 -1.60
N ASP A 221 -9.53 20.84 -0.72
CA ASP A 221 -8.38 21.73 -0.84
C ASP A 221 -7.08 21.05 -0.35
N GLU A 222 -5.93 21.68 -0.60
CA GLU A 222 -4.63 21.13 -0.17
C GLU A 222 -4.55 20.85 1.35
N PRO A 223 -4.98 21.76 2.25
CA PRO A 223 -5.02 21.49 3.68
C PRO A 223 -5.79 20.21 4.04
N ARG A 224 -7.01 20.03 3.52
CA ARG A 224 -7.82 18.86 3.83
C ARG A 224 -7.23 17.58 3.24
N ILE A 225 -6.66 17.63 2.04
CA ILE A 225 -5.91 16.51 1.46
C ILE A 225 -4.75 16.09 2.38
N ARG A 226 -3.99 17.04 2.94
CA ARG A 226 -2.89 16.73 3.86
C ARG A 226 -3.39 16.09 5.15
N GLU A 227 -4.49 16.59 5.69
CA GLU A 227 -5.09 16.07 6.90
C GLU A 227 -5.51 14.60 6.73
N ILE A 228 -6.31 14.30 5.70
CA ILE A 228 -6.74 12.93 5.40
C ILE A 228 -5.54 12.04 5.07
N ALA A 229 -4.62 12.49 4.21
CA ALA A 229 -3.44 11.71 3.83
C ALA A 229 -2.55 11.35 5.03
N ARG A 230 -2.55 12.17 6.09
CA ARG A 230 -1.75 11.96 7.30
C ARG A 230 -2.49 11.23 8.41
N SER A 231 -3.77 10.89 8.23
CA SER A 231 -4.57 10.23 9.26
C SER A 231 -3.96 8.89 9.67
N GLN A 232 -3.83 8.65 10.97
CA GLN A 232 -3.39 7.38 11.52
C GLN A 232 -4.60 6.61 12.00
N TYR A 233 -4.82 5.43 11.46
CA TYR A 233 -5.91 4.58 11.92
C TYR A 233 -5.66 4.14 13.37
N PRO A 234 -6.68 4.11 14.24
CA PRO A 234 -6.48 3.81 15.66
C PRO A 234 -5.83 2.43 15.89
N SER A 235 -4.76 2.39 16.68
CA SER A 235 -4.01 1.16 16.99
C SER A 235 -4.89 0.08 17.61
N ASN A 236 -5.78 0.45 18.53
CA ASN A 236 -6.72 -0.45 19.20
C ASN A 236 -7.79 -1.07 18.28
N LYS A 237 -7.97 -0.53 17.05
CA LYS A 237 -8.84 -1.10 16.01
C LYS A 237 -8.08 -1.95 15.00
N MET A 238 -6.76 -2.08 15.13
CA MET A 238 -5.93 -2.93 14.30
C MET A 238 -5.58 -4.22 15.04
N GLN A 239 -5.27 -5.27 14.30
CA GLN A 239 -4.75 -6.52 14.84
C GLN A 239 -3.65 -7.05 13.91
N ALA A 240 -2.75 -7.86 14.45
CA ALA A 240 -1.68 -8.45 13.67
C ALA A 240 -1.30 -9.82 14.22
N CYS A 241 -0.91 -10.73 13.34
CA CYS A 241 -0.30 -12.00 13.71
C CYS A 241 1.03 -12.17 12.96
N THR A 242 1.94 -12.92 13.55
CA THR A 242 3.16 -13.37 12.87
C THR A 242 2.83 -14.45 11.87
N ILE A 243 3.56 -14.50 10.76
CA ILE A 243 3.42 -15.50 9.69
C ILE A 243 4.78 -16.11 9.37
N ALA A 244 4.83 -17.17 8.57
CA ALA A 244 6.08 -17.84 8.23
C ALA A 244 7.01 -16.96 7.37
N LYS A 245 8.34 -17.17 7.44
CA LYS A 245 9.33 -16.33 6.71
C LYS A 245 9.25 -16.50 5.19
N ASP A 246 8.79 -17.66 4.75
CA ASP A 246 8.61 -18.11 3.39
C ASP A 246 7.19 -17.83 2.87
N PHE A 247 6.35 -17.06 3.57
CA PHE A 247 4.94 -16.81 3.20
C PHE A 247 4.69 -16.46 1.72
N ARG A 248 5.67 -15.83 1.06
CA ARG A 248 5.62 -15.46 -0.37
C ARG A 248 5.61 -16.66 -1.32
N GLU A 249 6.05 -17.82 -0.85
CA GLU A 249 6.18 -19.07 -1.60
C GLU A 249 5.11 -20.09 -1.19
N THR A 250 4.36 -19.81 -0.11
CA THR A 250 3.34 -20.71 0.44
C THR A 250 1.97 -20.50 -0.21
N ILE A 251 1.14 -21.54 -0.15
CA ILE A 251 -0.27 -21.48 -0.59
C ILE A 251 -1.13 -20.66 0.40
N GLU A 252 -0.76 -20.59 1.68
CA GLU A 252 -1.49 -19.90 2.74
C GLU A 252 -0.64 -18.76 3.35
N PRO A 253 -0.39 -17.65 2.62
CA PRO A 253 0.53 -16.58 3.02
C PRO A 253 0.14 -15.84 4.31
N THR A 254 -1.12 -15.96 4.74
CA THR A 254 -1.67 -15.28 5.93
C THR A 254 -1.74 -16.19 7.16
N ARG A 255 -1.31 -17.46 7.03
CA ARG A 255 -1.40 -18.44 8.12
C ARG A 255 -0.56 -18.02 9.32
N PRO A 256 -1.14 -17.92 10.52
CA PRO A 256 -0.40 -17.60 11.73
C PRO A 256 0.74 -18.59 11.98
N PHE A 257 1.88 -18.05 12.40
CA PHE A 257 3.08 -18.80 12.75
C PHE A 257 3.67 -18.23 14.04
N GLU A 258 3.87 -19.07 15.04
CA GLU A 258 4.45 -18.65 16.33
C GLU A 258 5.98 -18.72 16.32
N TYR A 259 6.63 -17.67 16.80
CA TYR A 259 8.07 -17.61 16.97
C TYR A 259 8.40 -17.62 18.47
N GLU A 260 9.04 -18.68 18.97
CA GLU A 260 9.34 -18.86 20.40
C GLU A 260 10.11 -17.67 21.01
N ASP A 261 11.09 -17.13 20.28
CA ASP A 261 11.98 -16.07 20.75
C ASP A 261 11.55 -14.64 20.37
N LEU A 262 10.32 -14.46 19.87
CA LEU A 262 9.84 -13.14 19.44
C LEU A 262 9.03 -12.48 20.57
N PRO A 263 9.52 -11.38 21.16
CA PRO A 263 8.76 -10.68 22.20
C PRO A 263 7.39 -10.25 21.68
N ALA A 264 6.34 -10.34 22.49
CA ALA A 264 5.02 -9.85 22.12
C ALA A 264 5.06 -8.35 21.76
N ILE A 265 4.11 -7.90 20.93
CA ILE A 265 3.85 -6.48 20.75
C ILE A 265 2.90 -6.01 21.87
N ALA A 266 3.12 -4.80 22.38
CA ALA A 266 2.14 -4.16 23.24
C ALA A 266 0.97 -3.70 22.35
N LEU A 267 -0.19 -4.34 22.50
CA LEU A 267 -1.44 -3.83 21.97
C LEU A 267 -2.03 -2.94 23.07
N ASP A 268 -2.26 -1.66 22.78
CA ASP A 268 -3.06 -0.82 23.67
C ASP A 268 -4.46 -1.44 23.75
N LEU A 269 -4.77 -2.06 24.89
CA LEU A 269 -6.09 -2.63 25.22
C LEU A 269 -7.07 -1.50 25.58
#